data_AF-A0A970DJI0-F1
#
_entry.id   AF-A0A970DJI0-F1
#
_cell.length_a   1.000
_cell.length_b   1.000
_cell.length_c   1.000
_cell.angle_alpha   90.00
_cell.angle_beta   90.00
_cell.angle_gamma   90.00
#
_symmetry.space_group_name_H-M   'P 1'
#
loop_
_entity.id
_entity.type
_entity.pdbx_description
1 polymer ?
#
loop_
_entity_poly.entity_id
_entity_poly.type
_entity_poly.pdbx_seq_one_letter_code
_entity_poly.pdbx_strand_id
1 'polypeptide(L)'
;MKINLIYFSPNGETKKVSDYYLKYFKTATVLDITGDRARRDFPRGKDLGLLVLSFPVYAEDIPGILVPFLKGLVGDYAVINVTYGRVAAGKALSRAAEILKKQGFTVIGGAEVPAAHCYLREKKNSVDLAELAKVAEKIENGDFRAAAIPRQAKHPLAGFFPSLRHRVAVGKPKIDFKKCSRCRLCVQSCPGGAISDDLMITNRRCLRCLGCVAICPEEALSTNIAPLLEKYLRRRYDGNRQIKIYV
;
A
#
# COMPACT_ATOMS: atom_id res chain seq x y z
N MET A 1 10.10 17.00 17.04
CA MET A 1 10.06 15.54 16.77
C MET A 1 10.24 15.31 15.28
N LYS A 2 11.00 14.30 14.86
CA LYS A 2 11.18 13.98 13.43
C LYS A 2 9.92 13.26 12.92
N ILE A 3 9.36 13.72 11.80
CA ILE A 3 8.21 13.09 11.15
C ILE A 3 8.69 12.42 9.86
N ASN A 4 8.42 11.12 9.73
CA ASN A 4 8.75 10.32 8.56
C ASN A 4 7.46 9.83 7.89
N LEU A 5 7.16 10.35 6.70
CA LEU A 5 6.08 9.87 5.85
C LEU A 5 6.64 8.75 4.96
N ILE A 6 6.34 7.50 5.29
CA ILE A 6 6.82 6.33 4.55
C ILE A 6 5.66 5.68 3.81
N TYR A 7 5.79 5.49 2.50
CA TYR A 7 4.72 4.87 1.71
C TYR A 7 5.20 3.73 0.81
N PHE A 8 4.33 2.72 0.66
CA PHE A 8 4.43 1.67 -0.34
C PHE A 8 3.27 1.85 -1.32
N SER A 9 3.52 2.27 -2.57
CA SER A 9 2.44 2.61 -3.51
C SER A 9 2.72 2.19 -4.96
N PRO A 10 2.57 0.89 -5.29
CA PRO A 10 2.80 0.42 -6.67
C PRO A 10 1.95 1.11 -7.74
N ASN A 11 0.77 1.63 -7.40
CA ASN A 11 -0.16 2.26 -8.35
C ASN A 11 -0.47 3.73 -8.01
N GLY A 12 0.31 4.36 -7.13
CA GLY A 12 0.17 5.79 -6.79
C GLY A 12 -1.00 6.17 -5.87
N GLU A 13 -2.05 5.36 -5.75
CA GLU A 13 -3.21 5.69 -4.89
C GLU A 13 -2.83 5.93 -3.42
N THR A 14 -1.98 5.07 -2.88
CA THR A 14 -1.46 5.20 -1.51
C THR A 14 -0.48 6.37 -1.35
N LYS A 15 0.24 6.73 -2.40
CA LYS A 15 1.10 7.91 -2.40
C LYS A 15 0.26 9.17 -2.18
N LYS A 16 -0.91 9.28 -2.82
CA LYS A 16 -1.84 10.42 -2.60
C LYS A 16 -2.26 10.56 -1.14
N VAL A 17 -2.50 9.45 -0.45
CA VAL A 17 -2.82 9.44 0.99
C VAL A 17 -1.63 9.90 1.84
N SER A 18 -0.42 9.43 1.52
CA SER A 18 0.80 9.89 2.20
C SER A 18 1.06 11.37 1.97
N ASP A 19 0.96 11.82 0.73
CA ASP A 19 1.21 13.21 0.32
C ASP A 19 0.21 14.19 0.95
N TYR A 20 -1.00 13.73 1.29
CA TYR A 20 -2.01 14.57 1.94
C TYR A 20 -1.48 15.24 3.23
N TYR A 21 -0.68 14.51 4.01
CA TYR A 21 -0.10 15.01 5.25
C TYR A 21 0.94 16.12 5.06
N LEU A 22 1.48 16.30 3.85
CA LEU A 22 2.44 17.39 3.56
C LEU A 22 1.81 18.78 3.66
N LYS A 23 0.47 18.86 3.63
CA LYS A 23 -0.27 20.11 3.87
C LYS A 23 -0.13 20.59 5.33
N TYR A 24 0.09 19.66 6.26
CA TYR A 24 0.15 19.92 7.70
C TYR A 24 1.60 19.94 8.17
N PHE A 25 2.41 18.96 7.76
CA PHE A 25 3.78 18.83 8.23
C PHE A 25 4.77 19.57 7.33
N LYS A 26 5.10 20.81 7.68
CA LYS A 26 6.11 21.64 6.96
C LYS A 26 7.50 21.01 6.93
N THR A 27 7.86 20.22 7.95
CA THR A 27 9.16 19.54 8.06
C THR A 27 8.97 18.03 8.24
N ALA A 28 8.80 17.32 7.13
CA ALA A 28 8.69 15.87 7.12
C ALA A 28 9.64 15.23 6.09
N THR A 29 10.22 14.10 6.46
CA THR A 29 10.99 13.27 5.52
C THR A 29 10.03 12.35 4.78
N VAL A 30 9.99 12.41 3.46
CA VAL A 30 9.17 11.52 2.62
C VAL A 30 10.02 10.41 2.04
N LEU A 31 9.60 9.16 2.21
CA LEU A 31 10.33 7.98 1.76
C LEU A 31 9.41 7.05 0.97
N ASP A 32 9.75 6.85 -0.30
CA ASP A 32 9.14 5.84 -1.16
C ASP A 32 9.83 4.49 -0.95
N ILE A 33 9.11 3.54 -0.35
CA ILE A 33 9.60 2.17 -0.14
C ILE A 33 8.95 1.18 -1.12
N THR A 34 8.41 1.65 -2.25
CA THR A 34 7.73 0.82 -3.25
C THR A 34 8.70 -0.11 -3.96
N GLY A 35 9.84 0.38 -4.41
CA GLY A 35 10.85 -0.42 -5.09
C GLY A 35 11.52 -1.43 -4.15
N ASP A 36 11.88 -2.60 -4.67
CA ASP A 36 12.62 -3.62 -3.91
C ASP A 36 13.95 -3.08 -3.35
N ARG A 37 14.72 -2.38 -4.20
CA ARG A 37 15.97 -1.76 -3.81
C ARG A 37 15.80 -0.73 -2.69
N ALA A 38 14.78 0.13 -2.79
CA ALA A 38 14.50 1.14 -1.77
C ALA A 38 14.29 0.55 -0.36
N ARG A 39 13.69 -0.65 -0.27
CA ARG A 39 13.55 -1.35 1.02
C ARG A 39 14.81 -2.06 1.48
N ARG A 40 15.62 -2.59 0.56
CA ARG A 40 16.88 -3.27 0.89
C ARG A 40 17.95 -2.29 1.37
N ASP A 41 18.00 -1.12 0.75
CA ASP A 41 18.99 -0.08 1.02
C ASP A 41 18.59 0.79 2.23
N PHE A 42 17.38 0.59 2.78
CA PHE A 42 16.92 1.34 3.94
C PHE A 42 17.68 0.92 5.22
N PRO A 43 18.24 1.88 5.99
CA PRO A 43 19.02 1.58 7.18
C PRO A 43 18.15 0.94 8.28
N ARG A 44 18.54 -0.23 8.75
CA ARG A 44 17.88 -0.90 9.88
C ARG A 44 18.20 -0.19 11.19
N GLY A 45 17.25 -0.16 12.11
CA GLY A 45 17.42 0.47 13.43
C GLY A 45 17.50 1.99 13.38
N LYS A 46 17.25 2.62 12.23
CA LYS A 46 17.10 4.08 12.14
C LYS A 46 15.90 4.49 12.98
N ASP A 47 16.15 5.31 14.00
CA ASP A 47 15.10 5.93 14.79
C ASP A 47 14.31 6.94 13.94
N LEU A 48 13.02 6.68 13.81
CA LEU A 48 12.10 7.48 13.02
C LEU A 48 11.38 8.55 13.83
N GLY A 49 11.44 8.54 15.17
CA GLY A 49 10.57 9.39 16.00
C GLY A 49 9.10 9.08 15.71
N LEU A 50 8.43 9.91 14.92
CA LEU A 50 7.07 9.66 14.43
C LEU A 50 7.08 9.11 12.99
N LEU A 51 6.49 7.93 12.83
CA LEU A 51 6.24 7.27 11.54
C LEU A 51 4.78 7.47 11.11
N VAL A 52 4.55 8.05 9.93
CA VAL A 52 3.26 7.94 9.23
C VAL A 52 3.44 6.94 8.08
N LEU A 53 2.95 5.73 8.28
CA LEU A 53 3.08 4.63 7.34
C LEU A 53 1.84 4.51 6.46
N SER A 54 2.00 4.46 5.14
CA SER A 54 0.89 4.28 4.20
C SER A 54 1.13 3.11 3.24
N PHE A 55 0.23 2.13 3.18
CA PHE A 55 0.35 0.97 2.25
C PHE A 55 -1.01 0.42 1.75
N PRO A 56 -1.08 -0.19 0.55
CA PRO A 56 -2.26 -0.88 0.07
C PRO A 56 -2.48 -2.24 0.74
N VAL A 57 -3.73 -2.63 0.85
CA VAL A 57 -4.15 -3.93 1.37
C VAL A 57 -4.06 -5.01 0.29
N TYR A 58 -3.31 -6.09 0.57
CA TYR A 58 -3.18 -7.25 -0.30
C TYR A 58 -3.87 -8.45 0.32
N ALA A 59 -4.96 -8.90 -0.32
CA ALA A 59 -5.76 -10.03 0.15
C ALA A 59 -6.23 -9.89 1.62
N GLU A 60 -6.74 -8.69 1.96
CA GLU A 60 -7.26 -8.33 3.29
C GLU A 60 -6.20 -8.37 4.39
N ASP A 61 -4.93 -8.19 4.01
CA ASP A 61 -3.79 -8.21 4.91
C ASP A 61 -2.69 -7.24 4.43
N ILE A 62 -1.68 -7.03 5.27
CA ILE A 62 -0.46 -6.30 4.89
C ILE A 62 0.26 -7.02 3.74
N PRO A 63 0.81 -6.31 2.73
CA PRO A 63 1.71 -6.90 1.77
C PRO A 63 2.85 -7.63 2.48
N GLY A 64 2.96 -8.95 2.27
CA GLY A 64 3.91 -9.78 3.04
C GLY A 64 5.36 -9.30 2.96
N ILE A 65 5.72 -8.62 1.86
CA ILE A 65 7.06 -8.04 1.66
C ILE A 65 7.37 -6.90 2.64
N LEU A 66 6.36 -6.25 3.21
CA LEU A 66 6.53 -5.15 4.18
C LEU A 66 6.76 -5.68 5.59
N VAL A 67 6.36 -6.91 5.91
CA VAL A 67 6.57 -7.50 7.24
C VAL A 67 8.05 -7.47 7.67
N PRO A 68 9.02 -7.97 6.88
CA PRO A 68 10.43 -7.90 7.28
C PRO A 68 10.95 -6.45 7.34
N PHE A 69 10.42 -5.56 6.50
CA PHE A 69 10.77 -4.13 6.52
C PHE A 69 10.34 -3.47 7.84
N LEU A 70 9.07 -3.64 8.23
CA LEU A 70 8.52 -3.06 9.47
C LEU A 70 9.20 -3.60 10.74
N LYS A 71 9.64 -4.87 10.72
CA LYS A 71 10.42 -5.47 11.82
C LYS A 71 11.84 -4.90 11.96
N GLY A 72 12.31 -4.09 11.01
CA GLY A 72 13.62 -3.45 11.06
C GLY A 72 13.57 -1.98 11.48
N LEU A 73 12.38 -1.45 11.79
CA LEU A 73 12.17 -0.05 12.14
C LEU A 73 12.16 0.13 13.66
N VAL A 74 12.58 1.31 14.11
CA VAL A 74 12.51 1.74 15.51
C VAL A 74 11.98 3.17 15.54
N GLY A 75 11.24 3.53 16.59
CA GLY A 75 10.73 4.88 16.80
C GLY A 75 9.67 4.91 17.90
N ASP A 76 9.18 6.11 18.19
CA ASP A 76 8.32 6.39 19.33
C ASP A 76 6.83 6.22 19.00
N TYR A 77 6.40 6.80 17.88
CA TYR A 77 4.99 6.93 17.53
C TYR A 77 4.70 6.51 16.10
N ALA A 78 3.54 5.90 15.88
CA ALA A 78 3.10 5.46 14.56
C ALA A 78 1.66 5.84 14.25
N VAL A 79 1.44 6.36 13.05
CA VAL A 79 0.14 6.43 12.37
C VAL A 79 0.17 5.48 11.18
N ILE A 80 -0.91 4.73 10.97
CA ILE A 80 -0.98 3.72 9.91
C ILE A 80 -2.19 3.97 9.02
N ASN A 81 -1.95 4.24 7.74
CA ASN A 81 -2.99 4.41 6.74
C ASN A 81 -2.96 3.23 5.77
N VAL A 82 -4.11 2.59 5.59
CA VAL A 82 -4.25 1.49 4.62
C VAL A 82 -5.19 1.88 3.51
N THR A 83 -4.78 1.68 2.26
CA THR A 83 -5.67 1.87 1.11
C THR A 83 -6.24 0.55 0.64
N TYR A 84 -7.55 0.48 0.39
CA TYR A 84 -8.17 -0.74 -0.11
C TYR A 84 -9.14 -0.46 -1.25
N GLY A 85 -9.23 -1.40 -2.19
CA GLY A 85 -10.18 -1.33 -3.29
C GLY A 85 -11.53 -1.93 -2.92
N ARG A 86 -12.14 -2.70 -3.82
CA ARG A 86 -13.54 -3.14 -3.75
C ARG A 86 -13.92 -4.13 -2.64
N VAL A 87 -12.98 -4.71 -1.90
CA VAL A 87 -13.29 -5.78 -0.93
C VAL A 87 -13.37 -5.25 0.51
N ALA A 88 -12.26 -5.21 1.22
CA ALA A 88 -12.19 -4.73 2.60
C ALA A 88 -10.73 -4.43 2.96
N ALA A 89 -10.51 -3.61 4.00
CA ALA A 89 -9.21 -3.41 4.59
C ALA A 89 -8.72 -4.66 5.36
N GLY A 90 -9.65 -5.35 6.02
CA GLY A 90 -9.37 -6.60 6.74
C GLY A 90 -8.35 -6.42 7.85
N LYS A 91 -7.43 -7.37 8.00
CA LYS A 91 -6.42 -7.37 9.07
C LYS A 91 -5.24 -6.44 8.84
N ALA A 92 -5.17 -5.77 7.68
CA ALA A 92 -3.99 -5.00 7.29
C ALA A 92 -3.58 -3.95 8.35
N LEU A 93 -4.54 -3.15 8.81
CA LEU A 93 -4.31 -2.09 9.79
C LEU A 93 -3.88 -2.67 11.14
N SER A 94 -4.68 -3.59 11.70
CA SER A 94 -4.40 -4.20 13.02
C SER A 94 -3.11 -5.01 13.04
N ARG A 95 -2.79 -5.75 11.97
CA ARG A 95 -1.54 -6.52 11.87
C ARG A 95 -0.32 -5.61 11.76
N ALA A 96 -0.38 -4.52 10.99
CA ALA A 96 0.71 -3.55 10.94
C ALA A 96 0.91 -2.88 12.31
N ALA A 97 -0.18 -2.53 13.00
CA ALA A 97 -0.12 -2.01 14.36
C ALA A 97 0.53 -3.00 15.34
N GLU A 98 0.17 -4.28 15.28
CA GLU A 98 0.80 -5.32 16.11
C GLU A 98 2.30 -5.49 15.83
N ILE A 99 2.73 -5.39 14.57
CA ILE A 99 4.15 -5.47 14.20
C ILE A 99 4.91 -4.26 14.75
N LEU A 100 4.39 -3.04 14.55
CA LEU A 100 5.05 -1.80 15.00
C LEU A 100 5.08 -1.68 16.52
N LYS A 101 4.01 -2.07 17.23
CA LYS A 101 4.01 -2.13 18.71
C LYS A 101 5.11 -3.02 19.25
N LYS A 102 5.40 -4.15 18.60
CA LYS A 102 6.52 -5.04 18.96
C LYS A 102 7.89 -4.43 18.71
N GLN A 103 7.98 -3.37 17.90
CA GLN A 103 9.22 -2.62 17.67
C GLN A 103 9.37 -1.39 18.59
N GLY A 104 8.46 -1.19 19.55
CA GLY A 104 8.51 -0.07 20.49
C GLY A 104 7.60 1.11 20.16
N PHE A 105 6.93 1.09 19.01
CA PHE A 105 6.03 2.20 18.64
C PHE A 105 4.73 2.21 19.45
N THR A 106 4.34 3.39 19.92
CA THR A 106 2.97 3.68 20.33
C THR A 106 2.15 4.05 19.09
N VAL A 107 1.14 3.24 18.76
CA VAL A 107 0.25 3.53 17.61
C VAL A 107 -0.79 4.56 18.05
N ILE A 108 -0.64 5.79 17.58
CA ILE A 108 -1.46 6.95 17.96
C ILE A 108 -2.62 7.23 16.99
N GLY A 109 -2.65 6.53 15.86
CA GLY A 109 -3.77 6.66 14.94
C GLY A 109 -3.71 5.72 13.75
N GLY A 110 -4.77 5.72 12.96
CA GLY A 110 -4.80 5.04 11.68
C GLY A 110 -6.03 5.37 10.85
N ALA A 111 -5.97 4.98 9.58
CA ALA A 111 -7.06 5.19 8.64
C ALA A 111 -7.24 4.01 7.68
N GLU A 112 -8.49 3.67 7.35
CA GLU A 112 -8.85 2.83 6.22
C GLU A 112 -9.41 3.71 5.11
N VAL A 113 -8.68 3.83 4.01
CA VAL A 113 -9.00 4.73 2.91
C VAL A 113 -9.43 3.92 1.69
N PRO A 114 -10.69 4.03 1.23
CA PRO A 114 -11.09 3.44 -0.04
C PRO A 114 -10.34 4.12 -1.20
N ALA A 115 -9.87 3.32 -2.16
CA ALA A 115 -9.10 3.80 -3.30
C ALA A 115 -9.49 3.07 -4.60
N ALA A 116 -8.96 3.53 -5.74
CA ALA A 116 -9.13 2.81 -7.00
C ALA A 116 -8.52 1.40 -6.90
N HIS A 117 -9.24 0.40 -7.42
CA HIS A 117 -8.74 -0.97 -7.42
C HIS A 117 -7.86 -1.19 -8.65
N CYS A 118 -6.61 -1.64 -8.48
CA CYS A 118 -5.63 -1.73 -9.57
C CYS A 118 -6.01 -2.66 -10.75
N TYR A 119 -6.90 -3.62 -10.53
CA TYR A 119 -7.45 -4.49 -11.57
C TYR A 119 -8.57 -3.85 -12.40
N LEU A 120 -9.07 -2.69 -11.98
CA LEU A 120 -10.07 -1.94 -12.70
C LEU A 120 -9.37 -0.72 -13.30
N ARG A 121 -9.50 -0.51 -14.61
CA ARG A 121 -8.99 0.69 -15.31
C ARG A 121 -9.91 1.91 -15.04
N GLU A 122 -10.15 2.20 -13.77
CA GLU A 122 -11.07 3.26 -13.35
C GLU A 122 -10.27 4.43 -12.77
N LYS A 123 -10.46 5.62 -13.34
CA LYS A 123 -9.84 6.87 -12.85
C LYS A 123 -10.62 7.53 -11.72
N LYS A 124 -11.89 7.14 -11.51
CA LYS A 124 -12.80 7.75 -10.53
C LYS A 124 -12.94 6.84 -9.30
N ASN A 125 -12.20 7.16 -8.25
CA ASN A 125 -12.43 6.69 -6.89
C ASN A 125 -11.80 7.68 -5.89
N SER A 126 -12.06 8.97 -6.09
CA SER A 126 -11.62 10.02 -5.19
C SER A 126 -12.55 10.07 -3.99
N VAL A 127 -12.22 9.29 -2.95
CA VAL A 127 -12.74 9.60 -1.62
C VAL A 127 -12.09 10.91 -1.17
N ASP A 128 -12.86 11.79 -0.56
CA ASP A 128 -12.31 13.01 0.01
C ASP A 128 -11.36 12.65 1.16
N LEU A 129 -10.10 13.10 1.03
CA LEU A 129 -9.06 12.87 2.03
C LEU A 129 -9.16 13.85 3.20
N ALA A 130 -10.10 14.81 3.18
CA ALA A 130 -10.34 15.77 4.26
C ALA A 130 -10.44 15.14 5.65
N GLU A 131 -11.03 13.95 5.76
CA GLU A 131 -11.12 13.22 7.04
C GLU A 131 -9.77 12.86 7.65
N LEU A 132 -8.69 12.77 6.85
CA LEU A 132 -7.33 12.57 7.35
C LEU A 132 -6.79 13.79 8.14
N ALA A 133 -7.43 14.96 8.01
CA ALA A 133 -7.12 16.14 8.81
C ALA A 133 -7.17 15.83 10.31
N LYS A 134 -8.15 15.04 10.76
CA LYS A 134 -8.29 14.63 12.17
C LYS A 134 -7.03 13.95 12.71
N VAL A 135 -6.37 13.16 11.88
CA VAL A 135 -5.12 12.47 12.24
C VAL A 135 -3.95 13.45 12.27
N ALA A 136 -3.89 14.37 11.31
CA ALA A 136 -2.84 15.38 11.25
C ALA A 136 -2.95 16.38 12.41
N GLU A 137 -4.14 16.89 12.69
CA GLU A 137 -4.45 17.79 13.80
C GLU A 137 -4.11 17.16 15.15
N LYS A 138 -4.40 15.86 15.35
CA LYS A 138 -3.97 15.13 16.55
C LYS A 138 -2.46 15.21 16.76
N ILE A 139 -1.67 15.04 15.69
CA ILE A 139 -0.20 15.10 15.74
C ILE A 139 0.27 16.54 16.01
N GLU A 140 -0.30 17.54 15.33
CA GLU A 140 0.07 18.95 15.50
C GLU A 140 -0.24 19.47 16.91
N ASN A 141 -1.34 19.01 17.50
CA ASN A 141 -1.73 19.33 18.87
C ASN A 141 -0.91 18.57 19.93
N GLY A 142 0.01 17.70 19.53
CA GLY A 142 0.86 16.94 20.44
C GLY A 142 0.13 15.82 21.20
N ASP A 143 -1.03 15.36 20.71
CA ASP A 143 -1.77 14.27 21.32
C ASP A 143 -1.19 12.92 20.85
N PHE A 144 -0.28 12.37 21.64
CA PHE A 144 0.37 11.09 21.37
C PHE A 144 -0.24 9.91 22.15
N ARG A 145 -1.49 10.03 22.61
CA ARG A 145 -2.20 8.91 23.25
C ARG A 145 -2.46 7.80 22.24
N ALA A 146 -2.34 6.56 22.70
CA ALA A 146 -2.58 5.39 21.86
C ALA A 146 -4.03 5.36 21.35
N ALA A 147 -4.20 5.11 20.05
CA ALA A 147 -5.51 4.93 19.44
C ALA A 147 -5.99 3.48 19.58
N ALA A 148 -7.31 3.31 19.71
CA ALA A 148 -7.95 2.00 19.70
C ALA A 148 -8.05 1.47 18.27
N ILE A 149 -7.09 0.63 17.87
CA ILE A 149 -7.14 -0.06 16.57
C ILE A 149 -7.92 -1.38 16.73
N PRO A 150 -9.11 -1.53 16.13
CA PRO A 150 -9.91 -2.73 16.29
C PRO A 150 -9.23 -3.93 15.63
N ARG A 151 -9.23 -5.07 16.34
CA ARG A 151 -8.89 -6.36 15.70
C ARG A 151 -10.02 -6.73 14.75
N GLN A 152 -9.70 -6.86 13.47
CA GLN A 152 -10.67 -7.29 12.47
C GLN A 152 -10.48 -8.77 12.15
N ALA A 153 -11.58 -9.50 12.02
CA ALA A 153 -11.53 -10.87 11.52
C ALA A 153 -11.22 -10.86 10.01
N LYS A 154 -10.55 -11.90 9.52
CA LYS A 154 -10.40 -12.12 8.09
C LYS A 154 -11.65 -12.87 7.63
N HIS A 155 -12.16 -12.61 6.44
CA HIS A 155 -13.20 -13.47 5.90
C HIS A 155 -12.73 -14.94 5.91
N PRO A 156 -13.53 -15.92 6.36
CA PRO A 156 -13.08 -17.33 6.49
C PRO A 156 -12.46 -17.89 5.21
N LEU A 157 -13.09 -17.62 4.06
CA LEU A 157 -12.60 -17.99 2.73
C LEU A 157 -11.37 -17.21 2.25
N ALA A 158 -10.96 -16.15 2.93
CA ALA A 158 -9.71 -15.45 2.63
C ALA A 158 -8.48 -16.18 3.22
N GLY A 159 -8.68 -17.19 4.06
CA GLY A 159 -7.64 -18.11 4.53
C GLY A 159 -7.40 -19.31 3.59
N PHE A 160 -8.43 -19.73 2.84
CA PHE A 160 -8.32 -20.78 1.82
C PHE A 160 -7.65 -20.22 0.55
N PHE A 161 -6.40 -20.63 0.29
CA PHE A 161 -5.64 -20.30 -0.93
C PHE A 161 -5.48 -18.78 -1.28
N PRO A 162 -5.14 -17.88 -0.34
CA PRO A 162 -5.01 -16.44 -0.62
C PRO A 162 -3.93 -16.11 -1.67
N SER A 163 -2.86 -16.91 -1.72
CA SER A 163 -1.78 -16.75 -2.71
C SER A 163 -2.15 -17.31 -4.09
N LEU A 164 -3.04 -18.30 -4.16
CA LEU A 164 -3.46 -18.94 -5.40
C LEU A 164 -4.59 -18.17 -6.08
N ARG A 165 -5.55 -17.62 -5.31
CA ARG A 165 -6.74 -16.94 -5.87
C ARG A 165 -6.40 -15.83 -6.85
N HIS A 166 -5.43 -14.99 -6.50
CA HIS A 166 -5.03 -13.87 -7.34
C HIS A 166 -4.13 -14.31 -8.50
N ARG A 167 -3.38 -15.41 -8.35
CA ARG A 167 -2.50 -15.93 -9.41
C ARG A 167 -3.26 -16.74 -10.47
N VAL A 168 -4.39 -17.34 -10.10
CA VAL A 168 -5.32 -18.00 -11.03
C VAL A 168 -6.15 -16.95 -11.77
N ALA A 169 -6.67 -15.95 -11.05
CA ALA A 169 -7.56 -14.95 -11.64
C ALA A 169 -6.82 -13.77 -12.30
N VAL A 170 -5.53 -13.57 -12.04
CA VAL A 170 -4.74 -12.49 -12.62
C VAL A 170 -3.43 -13.04 -13.19
N GLY A 171 -3.32 -12.94 -14.51
CA GLY A 171 -2.14 -13.32 -15.27
C GLY A 171 -0.90 -12.56 -14.81
N LYS A 172 0.27 -13.14 -15.09
CA LYS A 172 1.52 -12.38 -15.01
C LYS A 172 1.47 -11.31 -16.10
N PRO A 173 1.92 -10.06 -15.82
CA PRO A 173 2.05 -9.07 -16.87
C PRO A 173 2.90 -9.59 -18.03
N LYS A 174 2.58 -9.14 -19.24
CA LYS A 174 3.32 -9.39 -20.47
C LYS A 174 3.78 -8.07 -21.04
N ILE A 175 4.98 -8.06 -21.62
CA ILE A 175 5.58 -6.90 -22.25
C ILE A 175 5.40 -7.04 -23.76
N ASP A 176 4.85 -6.01 -24.39
CA ASP A 176 4.87 -5.84 -25.83
C ASP A 176 6.17 -5.13 -26.23
N PHE A 177 7.13 -5.90 -26.73
CA PHE A 177 8.43 -5.37 -27.15
C PHE A 177 8.36 -4.47 -28.39
N LYS A 178 7.25 -4.46 -29.13
CA LYS A 178 7.06 -3.51 -30.24
C LYS A 178 6.77 -2.09 -29.73
N LYS A 179 6.17 -1.97 -28.55
CA LYS A 179 5.88 -0.68 -27.89
C LYS A 179 6.96 -0.27 -26.90
N CYS A 180 7.69 -1.23 -26.33
CA CYS A 180 8.60 -0.96 -25.22
C CYS A 180 9.81 -0.12 -25.62
N SER A 181 9.93 1.10 -25.06
CA SER A 181 11.09 1.98 -25.20
C SER A 181 12.30 1.59 -24.32
N ARG A 182 12.20 0.49 -23.54
CA ARG A 182 13.24 -0.01 -22.62
C ARG A 182 13.70 1.03 -21.57
N CYS A 183 12.81 1.94 -21.16
CA CYS A 183 13.08 2.95 -20.11
C CYS A 183 13.31 2.38 -18.71
N ARG A 184 12.94 1.10 -18.46
CA ARG A 184 13.15 0.36 -17.19
C ARG A 184 12.47 0.93 -15.94
N LEU A 185 11.53 1.86 -16.07
CA LEU A 185 10.71 2.33 -14.95
C LEU A 185 9.97 1.19 -14.24
N CYS A 186 9.52 0.17 -15.00
CA CYS A 186 8.87 -1.02 -14.45
C CYS A 186 9.83 -1.89 -13.62
N VAL A 187 11.13 -1.89 -13.93
CA VAL A 187 12.17 -2.61 -13.17
C VAL A 187 12.40 -1.90 -11.84
N GLN A 188 12.65 -0.59 -11.90
CA GLN A 188 12.95 0.25 -10.73
C GLN A 188 11.80 0.27 -9.71
N SER A 189 10.56 0.39 -10.20
CA SER A 189 9.36 0.45 -9.35
C SER A 189 8.86 -0.93 -8.88
N CYS A 190 9.44 -2.04 -9.35
CA CYS A 190 8.90 -3.36 -9.05
C CYS A 190 9.05 -3.69 -7.56
N PRO A 191 7.95 -3.85 -6.81
CA PRO A 191 8.04 -4.14 -5.39
C PRO A 191 8.56 -5.56 -5.13
N GLY A 192 8.31 -6.51 -6.01
CA GLY A 192 8.79 -7.88 -5.82
C GLY A 192 10.21 -8.12 -6.32
N GLY A 193 10.89 -7.11 -6.91
CA GLY A 193 12.12 -7.36 -7.67
C GLY A 193 11.91 -8.44 -8.74
N ALA A 194 10.74 -8.43 -9.37
CA ALA A 194 10.25 -9.51 -10.22
C ALA A 194 10.57 -9.31 -11.70
N ILE A 195 11.00 -8.11 -12.10
CA ILE A 195 11.39 -7.78 -13.47
C ILE A 195 12.90 -7.56 -13.44
N SER A 196 13.66 -8.30 -14.23
CA SER A 196 15.12 -8.14 -14.38
C SER A 196 15.46 -7.08 -15.42
N ASP A 197 16.75 -6.70 -15.50
CA ASP A 197 17.24 -5.63 -16.40
C ASP A 197 17.11 -5.97 -17.90
N ASP A 198 17.00 -7.26 -18.21
CA ASP A 198 16.68 -7.84 -19.52
C ASP A 198 15.16 -7.91 -19.79
N LEU A 199 14.35 -7.32 -18.90
CA LEU A 199 12.88 -7.25 -18.97
C LEU A 199 12.18 -8.62 -18.84
N MET A 200 12.82 -9.62 -18.23
CA MET A 200 12.16 -10.89 -17.91
C MET A 200 11.38 -10.82 -16.60
N ILE A 201 10.13 -11.29 -16.62
CA ILE A 201 9.27 -11.28 -15.41
C ILE A 201 9.28 -12.66 -14.73
N THR A 202 9.88 -12.72 -13.55
CA THR A 202 9.89 -13.90 -12.67
C THR A 202 8.53 -14.07 -12.01
N ASN A 203 7.80 -15.12 -12.40
CA ASN A 203 6.42 -15.33 -11.97
C ASN A 203 6.26 -15.46 -10.44
N ARG A 204 7.17 -16.18 -9.77
CA ARG A 204 7.11 -16.43 -8.33
C ARG A 204 7.22 -15.13 -7.52
N ARG A 205 8.07 -14.19 -7.95
CA ARG A 205 8.29 -12.89 -7.30
C ARG A 205 7.23 -11.83 -7.61
N CYS A 206 6.50 -11.98 -8.72
CA CYS A 206 5.49 -11.01 -9.13
C CYS A 206 4.27 -11.03 -8.18
N LEU A 207 4.00 -9.89 -7.54
CA LEU A 207 2.90 -9.71 -6.58
C LEU A 207 1.53 -9.48 -7.24
N ARG A 208 1.48 -9.42 -8.59
CA ARG A 208 0.28 -9.00 -9.34
C ARG A 208 -0.25 -7.62 -8.94
N CYS A 209 0.60 -6.73 -8.44
CA CYS A 209 0.16 -5.38 -8.04
C CYS A 209 -0.23 -4.47 -9.22
N LEU A 210 0.21 -4.82 -10.44
CA LEU A 210 0.07 -4.07 -11.69
C LEU A 210 0.73 -2.69 -11.71
N GLY A 211 1.62 -2.39 -10.76
CA GLY A 211 2.38 -1.13 -10.78
C GLY A 211 3.21 -0.94 -12.03
N CYS A 212 3.80 -2.02 -12.55
CA CYS A 212 4.52 -2.01 -13.83
C CYS A 212 3.64 -1.65 -15.05
N VAL A 213 2.34 -1.95 -14.99
CA VAL A 213 1.36 -1.55 -16.01
C VAL A 213 1.04 -0.07 -15.86
N ALA A 214 0.78 0.38 -14.62
CA ALA A 214 0.42 1.75 -14.32
C ALA A 214 1.54 2.77 -14.61
N ILE A 215 2.80 2.38 -14.42
CA ILE A 215 3.95 3.28 -14.60
C ILE A 215 4.52 3.31 -16.02
N CYS A 216 4.06 2.43 -16.92
CA CYS A 216 4.64 2.32 -18.26
C CYS A 216 4.13 3.46 -19.17
N PRO A 217 5.00 4.40 -19.61
CA PRO A 217 4.56 5.51 -20.45
C PRO A 217 4.10 5.05 -21.85
N GLU A 218 4.68 3.96 -22.36
CA GLU A 218 4.35 3.40 -23.67
C GLU A 218 3.12 2.48 -23.66
N GLU A 219 2.52 2.28 -22.48
CA GLU A 219 1.47 1.28 -22.28
C GLU A 219 1.84 -0.12 -22.81
N ALA A 220 3.14 -0.45 -22.77
CA ALA A 220 3.69 -1.69 -23.31
C ALA A 220 3.42 -2.91 -22.42
N LEU A 221 2.95 -2.72 -21.18
CA LEU A 221 2.63 -3.81 -20.26
C LEU A 221 1.13 -4.02 -20.15
N SER A 222 0.71 -5.28 -20.25
CA SER A 222 -0.70 -5.67 -20.05
C SER A 222 -0.80 -6.98 -19.26
N THR A 223 -1.99 -7.25 -18.72
CA THR A 223 -2.29 -8.50 -18.03
C THR A 223 -3.68 -8.97 -18.37
N ASN A 224 -3.92 -10.27 -18.26
CA ASN A 224 -5.26 -10.84 -18.34
C ASN A 224 -5.84 -10.94 -16.94
N ILE A 225 -7.06 -10.43 -16.76
CA ILE A 225 -7.84 -10.56 -15.53
C ILE A 225 -9.05 -11.43 -15.87
N ALA A 226 -9.32 -12.43 -15.05
CA ALA A 226 -10.44 -13.33 -15.27
C ALA A 226 -11.77 -12.56 -15.24
N PRO A 227 -12.66 -12.72 -16.23
CA PRO A 227 -13.92 -11.98 -16.31
C PRO A 227 -14.81 -12.12 -15.07
N LEU A 228 -14.79 -13.30 -14.42
CA LEU A 228 -15.52 -13.54 -13.18
C LEU A 228 -15.01 -12.65 -12.03
N LEU A 229 -13.68 -12.48 -11.91
CA LEU A 229 -13.09 -11.60 -10.91
C LEU A 229 -13.43 -10.14 -11.21
N GLU A 230 -13.33 -9.72 -12.46
CA GLU A 230 -13.68 -8.35 -12.85
C GLU A 230 -15.16 -8.05 -12.52
N LYS A 231 -16.08 -8.93 -12.90
CA LYS A 231 -17.51 -8.82 -12.57
C LYS A 231 -17.75 -8.79 -11.07
N TYR A 232 -17.05 -9.61 -10.30
CA TYR A 232 -17.11 -9.63 -8.84
C TYR A 232 -16.69 -8.28 -8.22
N LEU A 233 -15.58 -7.70 -8.69
CA LEU A 233 -15.07 -6.42 -8.19
C LEU A 233 -16.00 -5.25 -8.57
N ARG A 234 -16.53 -5.26 -9.81
CA ARG A 234 -17.48 -4.25 -10.29
C ARG A 234 -18.77 -4.25 -9.49
N ARG A 235 -19.34 -5.42 -9.19
CA ARG A 235 -20.56 -5.57 -8.37
C ARG A 235 -20.41 -5.04 -6.94
N ARG A 236 -19.19 -5.02 -6.42
CA ARG A 236 -18.88 -4.47 -5.09
C ARG A 236 -18.61 -2.97 -5.12
N TYR A 237 -18.86 -2.27 -6.22
CA TYR A 237 -18.82 -0.81 -6.18
C TYR A 237 -19.76 -0.30 -5.11
N ASP A 238 -19.24 0.61 -4.30
CA ASP A 238 -20.05 1.40 -3.40
C ASP A 238 -19.48 2.81 -3.46
N GLY A 239 -20.29 3.72 -4.00
CA GLY A 239 -19.94 5.14 -4.18
C GLY A 239 -20.02 5.94 -2.88
N ASN A 240 -20.58 5.36 -1.82
CA ASN A 240 -20.77 5.99 -0.52
C ASN A 240 -19.72 5.56 0.51
N ARG A 241 -18.63 4.90 0.07
CA ARG A 241 -17.56 4.48 0.97
C ARG A 241 -16.86 5.70 1.56
N GLN A 242 -16.76 5.71 2.88
CA GLN A 242 -16.09 6.75 3.64
C GLN A 242 -14.76 6.24 4.20
N ILE A 243 -13.88 7.19 4.54
CA ILE A 243 -12.67 6.88 5.30
C ILE A 243 -13.08 6.51 6.72
N LYS A 244 -12.50 5.43 7.25
CA LYS A 244 -12.60 5.13 8.68
C LYS A 244 -11.35 5.64 9.37
N ILE A 245 -11.52 6.51 10.34
CA ILE A 245 -10.42 7.10 11.12
C ILE A 245 -10.41 6.50 12.52
N TYR A 246 -9.21 6.26 13.04
CA TYR A 246 -8.94 5.81 14.40
C TYR A 246 -7.95 6.80 15.00
N VAL A 247 -8.40 7.64 15.94
CA VAL A 247 -7.63 8.69 16.63
C VAL A 247 -7.98 8.70 18.10
#